data_AF-A0AAV4ES85-F1
#
_entry.id   AF-A0AAV4ES85-F1
#
_cell.length_a   1.000
_cell.length_b   1.000
_cell.length_c   1.000
_cell.angle_alpha   90.00
_cell.angle_beta   90.00
_cell.angle_gamma   90.00
#
_symmetry.space_group_name_H-M   'P 1'
#
loop_
_entity.id
_entity.type
_entity.pdbx_description
1 polymer ?
#
loop_
_entity_poly.entity_id
_entity_poly.type
_entity_poly.pdbx_seq_one_letter_code
_entity_poly.pdbx_strand_id
1 'polypeptide(L)'
;MKDSLIHCFTEIIEASDVWDGISVREACGLCRFLEDAEFLFFLNFFNTLLSHVGVLFNSFQSKTTSGVDATCVVEDFKKSLSRVRENVVIQKETSDTSELSSNCSNSKRRRVDPITSYLSAAIEVCDTLDTQLTDRFENSTLVASFCIVDPKRFPNFATNFPEA
;
A
#
# COMPACT_ATOMS: atom_id res chain seq x y z
N MET A 1 18.83 10.39 -4.33
CA MET A 1 17.62 11.20 -4.56
C MET A 1 17.14 11.85 -3.26
N LYS A 2 16.89 11.09 -2.17
CA LYS A 2 16.58 11.65 -0.84
C LYS A 2 17.56 12.72 -0.39
N ASP A 3 18.86 12.43 -0.37
CA ASP A 3 19.88 13.37 0.13
C ASP A 3 19.98 14.63 -0.73
N SER A 4 19.76 14.50 -2.04
CA SER A 4 19.72 15.62 -2.97
C SER A 4 18.52 16.55 -2.71
N LEU A 5 17.37 15.98 -2.33
CA LEU A 5 16.17 16.76 -1.97
C LEU A 5 16.37 17.46 -0.62
N ILE A 6 16.92 16.77 0.38
CA ILE A 6 17.26 17.38 1.66
C ILE A 6 18.21 18.55 1.45
N HIS A 7 19.28 18.35 0.66
CA HIS A 7 20.22 19.42 0.36
C HIS A 7 19.53 20.63 -0.30
N CYS A 8 18.70 20.39 -1.32
CA CYS A 8 17.95 21.46 -2.00
C CYS A 8 17.03 22.22 -1.04
N PHE A 9 16.29 21.53 -0.17
CA PHE A 9 15.40 22.18 0.80
C PHE A 9 16.19 22.93 1.87
N THR A 10 17.35 22.41 2.31
CA THR A 10 18.24 23.13 3.21
C THR A 10 18.78 24.41 2.59
N GLU A 11 19.17 24.41 1.31
CA GLU A 11 19.58 25.64 0.61
C GLU A 11 18.45 26.68 0.56
N ILE A 12 17.20 26.26 0.34
CA ILE A 12 16.03 27.15 0.36
C ILE A 12 15.80 27.75 1.76
N ILE A 13 16.00 26.95 2.81
CA ILE A 13 15.84 27.38 4.20
C ILE A 13 16.95 28.37 4.60
N GLU A 14 18.19 28.10 4.19
CA GLU A 14 19.34 28.95 4.48
C GLU A 14 19.27 30.29 3.72
N ALA A 15 18.77 30.29 2.49
CA ALA A 15 18.52 31.49 1.67
C ALA A 15 17.16 32.16 1.97
N SER A 16 16.77 32.22 3.25
CA SER A 16 15.47 32.78 3.69
C SER A 16 15.25 34.27 3.37
N ASP A 17 16.30 34.98 2.99
CA ASP A 17 16.26 36.37 2.50
C ASP A 17 15.90 36.47 1.00
N VAL A 18 16.10 35.39 0.25
CA VAL A 18 15.79 35.29 -1.19
C VAL A 18 14.40 34.71 -1.44
N TRP A 19 13.99 33.74 -0.62
CA TRP A 19 12.72 33.03 -0.75
C TRP A 19 11.61 33.63 0.09
N ASP A 20 10.36 33.53 -0.38
CA ASP A 20 9.22 33.95 0.40
C ASP A 20 8.98 33.03 1.61
N GLY A 21 8.32 33.57 2.64
CA GLY A 21 8.10 32.84 3.90
C GLY A 21 7.24 31.58 3.76
N ILE A 22 6.46 31.41 2.68
CA ILE A 22 5.71 30.17 2.43
C ILE A 22 6.69 29.10 1.94
N SER A 23 7.49 29.42 0.92
CA SER A 23 8.51 28.51 0.37
C SER A 23 9.47 27.99 1.44
N VAL A 24 9.98 28.87 2.31
CA VAL A 24 10.88 28.48 3.42
C VAL A 24 10.17 27.54 4.40
N ARG A 25 8.91 27.83 4.74
CA ARG A 25 8.12 26.99 5.66
C ARG A 25 7.85 25.60 5.07
N GLU A 26 7.45 25.53 3.80
CA GLU A 26 7.19 24.26 3.13
C GLU A 26 8.48 23.43 3.00
N ALA A 27 9.60 24.05 2.62
CA ALA A 27 10.90 23.39 2.58
C ALA A 27 11.30 22.80 3.95
N CYS A 28 11.08 23.57 5.03
CA CYS A 28 11.29 23.08 6.40
C CYS A 28 10.40 21.87 6.73
N GLY A 29 9.11 21.92 6.37
CA GLY A 29 8.19 20.81 6.55
C GLY A 29 8.61 19.56 5.79
N LEU A 30 8.98 19.71 4.51
CA LEU A 30 9.43 18.63 3.65
C LEU A 30 10.75 17.99 4.13
N CYS A 31 11.72 18.79 4.60
CA CYS A 31 12.92 18.27 5.25
C CYS A 31 12.56 17.35 6.43
N ARG A 32 11.66 17.80 7.31
CA ARG A 32 11.25 17.02 8.48
C ARG A 32 10.58 15.71 8.09
N PHE A 33 9.72 15.70 7.07
CA PHE A 33 9.15 14.47 6.55
C PHE A 33 10.20 13.53 5.96
N LEU A 34 11.20 14.07 5.26
CA LEU A 34 12.29 13.26 4.69
C LEU A 34 13.26 12.71 5.74
N GLU A 35 13.21 13.18 6.97
CA GLU A 35 13.98 12.64 8.11
C GLU A 35 13.14 11.71 8.99
N ASP A 36 11.81 11.79 8.91
CA ASP A 36 10.89 11.00 9.71
C ASP A 36 10.82 9.54 9.24
N ALA A 37 11.20 8.61 10.12
CA ALA A 37 11.29 7.20 9.78
C ALA A 37 9.92 6.56 9.51
N GLU A 38 8.88 6.96 10.24
CA GLU A 38 7.52 6.45 10.06
C GLU A 38 6.94 6.89 8.72
N PHE A 39 7.07 8.18 8.39
CA PHE A 39 6.65 8.73 7.10
C PHE A 39 7.35 8.04 5.94
N LEU A 40 8.67 7.89 5.99
CA LEU A 40 9.43 7.22 4.93
C LEU A 40 9.04 5.75 4.79
N PHE A 41 8.80 5.07 5.90
CA PHE A 41 8.31 3.69 5.89
C PHE A 41 6.97 3.61 5.15
N PHE A 42 5.97 4.41 5.55
CA PHE A 42 4.66 4.39 4.90
C PHE A 42 4.73 4.84 3.45
N LEU A 43 5.55 5.83 3.12
CA LEU A 43 5.75 6.28 1.74
C LEU A 43 6.26 5.13 0.87
N ASN A 44 7.25 4.38 1.34
CA ASN A 44 7.79 3.23 0.61
C ASN A 44 6.79 2.06 0.54
N PHE A 45 6.11 1.78 1.66
CA PHE A 45 5.09 0.75 1.75
C PHE A 45 3.95 1.00 0.76
N PHE A 46 3.36 2.20 0.77
CA PHE A 46 2.29 2.57 -0.14
C PHE A 46 2.76 2.69 -1.58
N ASN A 47 3.98 3.18 -1.84
CA ASN A 47 4.51 3.18 -3.21
C ASN A 47 4.58 1.76 -3.79
N THR A 48 5.07 0.79 -3.00
CA THR A 48 5.12 -0.63 -3.39
C THR A 48 3.71 -1.17 -3.61
N LEU A 49 2.81 -0.96 -2.66
CA LEU A 49 1.44 -1.45 -2.71
C LEU A 49 0.66 -0.86 -3.90
N LEU A 50 0.73 0.46 -4.10
CA LEU A 50 0.03 1.17 -5.17
C LEU A 50 0.53 0.78 -6.55
N SER A 51 1.80 0.37 -6.70
CA SER A 51 2.30 -0.16 -7.97
C SER A 51 1.52 -1.42 -8.41
N HIS A 52 1.17 -2.28 -7.46
CA HIS A 52 0.34 -3.46 -7.69
C HIS A 52 -1.13 -3.10 -7.93
N VAL A 53 -1.65 -2.09 -7.21
CA VAL A 53 -3.01 -1.57 -7.44
C VAL A 53 -3.15 -0.97 -8.85
N GLY A 54 -2.11 -0.30 -9.36
CA GLY A 54 -2.11 0.26 -10.72
C GLY A 54 -2.31 -0.80 -11.79
N VAL A 55 -1.72 -1.99 -11.62
CA VAL A 55 -1.92 -3.13 -12.53
C VAL A 55 -3.36 -3.62 -12.49
N LEU A 56 -3.92 -3.77 -11.28
CA LEU A 56 -5.32 -4.16 -11.07
C LEU A 56 -6.28 -3.17 -11.75
N PHE A 57 -6.07 -1.87 -11.54
CA PHE A 57 -6.86 -0.79 -12.12
C PHE A 57 -6.81 -0.81 -13.65
N ASN A 58 -5.62 -0.89 -14.23
CA ASN A 58 -5.44 -0.91 -15.69
C ASN A 58 -6.10 -2.13 -16.32
N SER A 59 -6.05 -3.29 -15.66
CA SER A 59 -6.73 -4.50 -16.12
C SER A 59 -8.24 -4.31 -16.13
N PHE A 60 -8.85 -3.82 -15.05
CA PHE A 60 -10.31 -3.65 -15.01
C PHE A 60 -10.84 -2.53 -15.91
N GLN A 61 -10.04 -1.51 -16.18
CA GLN A 61 -10.43 -0.43 -17.09
C GLN A 61 -10.33 -0.84 -18.57
N SER A 62 -9.61 -1.92 -18.89
CA SER A 62 -9.50 -2.40 -20.25
C SER A 62 -10.84 -2.95 -20.77
N LYS A 63 -11.20 -2.53 -21.99
CA LYS A 63 -12.45 -2.91 -22.67
C LYS A 63 -12.50 -4.37 -23.12
N THR A 64 -11.36 -5.07 -23.05
CA THR A 64 -11.23 -6.46 -23.52
C THR A 64 -11.10 -7.45 -22.37
N THR A 65 -11.13 -6.99 -21.12
CA THR A 65 -10.91 -7.84 -19.95
C THR A 65 -12.09 -8.79 -19.79
N SER A 66 -11.79 -10.09 -19.89
CA SER A 66 -12.77 -11.14 -19.62
C SER A 66 -12.88 -11.40 -18.12
N GLY A 67 -13.93 -12.10 -17.70
CA GLY A 67 -14.07 -12.53 -16.31
C GLY A 67 -12.89 -13.39 -15.82
N VAL A 68 -12.28 -14.19 -16.71
CA VAL A 68 -11.10 -15.00 -16.37
C VAL A 68 -9.87 -14.13 -16.14
N ASP A 69 -9.66 -13.11 -16.99
CA ASP A 69 -8.57 -12.15 -16.83
C ASP A 69 -8.74 -11.34 -15.54
N ALA A 70 -9.97 -10.94 -15.23
CA ALA A 70 -10.30 -10.25 -13.99
C ALA A 70 -9.94 -11.10 -12.76
N THR A 71 -10.35 -12.37 -12.72
CA THR A 71 -10.00 -13.28 -11.61
C THR A 71 -8.49 -13.47 -11.49
N CYS A 72 -7.80 -13.70 -12.62
CA CYS A 72 -6.34 -13.91 -12.61
C CYS A 72 -5.59 -12.70 -12.05
N VAL A 73 -5.98 -11.48 -12.44
CA VAL A 73 -5.33 -10.26 -11.94
C VAL A 73 -5.64 -10.01 -10.46
N VAL A 74 -6.83 -10.36 -9.98
CA VAL A 74 -7.16 -10.32 -8.54
C VAL A 74 -6.29 -11.31 -7.76
N GLU A 75 -6.13 -12.54 -8.24
CA GLU A 75 -5.28 -13.54 -7.59
C GLU A 75 -3.81 -13.10 -7.55
N ASP A 76 -3.31 -12.51 -8.63
CA ASP A 76 -1.94 -12.00 -8.68
C ASP A 76 -1.73 -10.79 -7.76
N PHE A 77 -2.76 -9.94 -7.63
CA PHE A 77 -2.76 -8.87 -6.64
C PHE A 77 -2.75 -9.43 -5.21
N LYS A 78 -3.57 -10.45 -4.90
CA LYS A 78 -3.57 -11.15 -3.61
C LYS A 78 -2.20 -11.74 -3.27
N LYS A 79 -1.56 -12.45 -4.21
CA LYS A 79 -0.20 -12.97 -4.02
C LYS A 79 0.80 -11.87 -3.72
N SER A 80 0.71 -10.75 -4.45
CA SER A 80 1.58 -9.59 -4.26
C SER A 80 1.37 -8.96 -2.88
N LEU A 81 0.11 -8.82 -2.44
CA LEU A 81 -0.27 -8.31 -1.13
C LEU A 81 0.27 -9.20 0.00
N SER A 82 0.13 -10.52 -0.12
CA SER A 82 0.70 -11.48 0.84
C SER A 82 2.22 -11.35 0.95
N ARG A 83 2.92 -11.17 -0.17
CA ARG A 83 4.38 -10.95 -0.18
C ARG A 83 4.77 -9.63 0.49
N VAL A 84 4.02 -8.55 0.25
CA VAL A 84 4.23 -7.26 0.93
C VAL A 84 4.03 -7.43 2.44
N ARG A 85 2.96 -8.10 2.85
CA ARG A 85 2.66 -8.39 4.26
C ARG A 85 3.77 -9.21 4.92
N GLU A 86 4.22 -10.28 4.28
CA GLU A 86 5.30 -11.15 4.79
C GLU A 86 6.59 -10.36 5.03
N ASN A 87 6.97 -9.48 4.10
CA ASN A 87 8.12 -8.59 4.28
C ASN A 87 7.99 -7.69 5.51
N VAL A 88 6.79 -7.17 5.79
CA VAL A 88 6.54 -6.33 6.99
C VAL A 88 6.62 -7.17 8.27
N VAL A 89 6.10 -8.41 8.26
CA VAL A 89 6.20 -9.34 9.39
C VAL A 89 7.67 -9.66 9.70
N ILE A 90 8.48 -9.97 8.69
CA ILE A 90 9.92 -10.23 8.86
C ILE A 90 10.63 -9.01 9.47
N GLN A 91 10.30 -7.79 9.04
CA GLN A 91 10.87 -6.57 9.61
C GLN A 91 10.48 -6.38 11.09
N LYS A 92 9.25 -6.73 11.45
CA LYS A 92 8.77 -6.68 12.84
C LYS A 92 9.50 -7.68 13.73
N GLU A 93 9.61 -8.94 13.29
CA GLU A 93 10.33 -9.99 14.02
C GLU A 93 11.83 -9.68 14.19
N THR A 94 12.45 -9.07 13.17
CA THR A 94 13.86 -8.63 13.24
C THR A 94 14.05 -7.49 14.24
N SER A 95 13.05 -6.61 14.36
CA SER A 95 13.08 -5.49 15.32
C SER A 95 12.91 -6.02 16.76
N ASP A 96 11.98 -6.95 16.98
CA ASP A 96 11.71 -7.54 18.30
C ASP A 96 12.89 -8.41 18.82
N THR A 97 13.63 -9.06 17.92
CA THR A 97 14.80 -9.89 18.28
C THR A 97 16.06 -9.08 18.59
N SER A 98 16.22 -7.90 17.99
CA SER A 98 17.32 -6.97 18.30
C SER A 98 17.23 -6.38 19.71
N GLU A 99 16.04 -6.31 20.30
CA GLU A 99 15.83 -5.73 21.64
C GLU A 99 16.07 -6.73 22.78
N LEU A 100 16.08 -8.05 22.50
CA LEU A 100 16.34 -9.07 23.52
C LEU A 100 17.80 -9.11 24.00
N SER A 101 18.74 -8.43 23.33
CA SER A 101 20.15 -8.35 23.75
C SER A 101 20.51 -7.12 24.60
N SER A 102 19.58 -6.19 24.86
CA SER A 102 19.87 -5.02 25.70
C SER A 102 18.91 -4.89 26.89
N ASN A 103 19.35 -5.52 27.98
CA ASN A 103 19.06 -5.22 29.39
C ASN A 103 17.61 -5.31 29.91
N CYS A 104 17.43 -6.27 30.82
CA CYS A 104 16.41 -6.28 31.87
C CYS A 104 16.38 -4.97 32.68
N SER A 105 15.23 -4.28 32.78
CA SER A 105 14.77 -3.68 34.04
C SER A 105 13.29 -3.24 34.01
N ASN A 106 12.53 -3.82 34.94
CA ASN A 106 11.36 -3.33 35.69
C ASN A 106 10.23 -2.50 35.02
N SER A 107 9.04 -3.10 35.13
CA SER A 107 7.68 -2.61 34.83
C SER A 107 7.34 -1.16 35.26
N LYS A 108 6.82 -0.37 34.31
CA LYS A 108 5.51 0.34 34.39
C LYS A 108 5.22 1.11 33.09
N ARG A 109 4.10 0.75 32.44
CA ARG A 109 3.60 1.24 31.12
C ARG A 109 4.54 0.93 29.96
N ARG A 110 4.25 -0.19 29.27
CA ARG A 110 4.81 -0.48 27.95
C ARG A 110 4.33 0.64 27.01
N ARG A 111 5.14 1.67 26.81
CA ARG A 111 5.00 2.54 25.65
C ARG A 111 5.17 1.60 24.45
N VAL A 112 4.16 1.52 23.59
CA VAL A 112 4.30 0.78 22.34
C VAL A 112 5.43 1.45 21.58
N ASP A 113 6.48 0.71 21.25
CA ASP A 113 7.62 1.28 20.53
C ASP A 113 7.13 1.77 19.17
N PRO A 114 7.47 3.02 18.75
CA PRO A 114 6.97 3.62 17.51
C PRO A 114 7.15 2.70 16.29
N ILE A 115 8.26 1.95 16.26
CA ILE A 115 8.59 0.95 15.24
C ILE A 115 7.55 -0.18 15.18
N THR A 116 7.27 -0.79 16.32
CA THR A 116 6.26 -1.85 16.42
C THR A 116 4.86 -1.34 16.08
N SER A 117 4.60 -0.05 16.29
CA SER A 117 3.31 0.59 15.99
C SER A 117 3.05 0.68 14.48
N TYR A 118 3.93 1.32 13.70
CA TYR A 118 3.68 1.48 12.26
C TYR A 118 3.79 0.16 11.48
N LEU A 119 4.62 -0.80 11.93
CA LEU A 119 4.68 -2.14 11.33
C LEU A 119 3.36 -2.90 11.57
N SER A 120 2.78 -2.79 12.76
CA SER A 120 1.47 -3.39 13.04
C SER A 120 0.36 -2.75 12.22
N ALA A 121 0.38 -1.42 12.06
CA ALA A 121 -0.56 -0.71 11.19
C ALA A 121 -0.42 -1.15 9.71
N ALA A 122 0.80 -1.34 9.19
CA ALA A 122 0.99 -1.84 7.83
C ALA A 122 0.48 -3.27 7.62
N ILE A 123 0.60 -4.14 8.65
CA ILE A 123 -0.02 -5.48 8.63
C ILE A 123 -1.55 -5.35 8.57
N GLU A 124 -2.13 -4.49 9.41
CA GLU A 124 -3.58 -4.24 9.43
C GLU A 124 -4.10 -3.71 8.09
N VAL A 125 -3.33 -2.83 7.43
CA VAL A 125 -3.65 -2.37 6.06
C VAL A 125 -3.70 -3.55 5.09
N CYS A 126 -2.72 -4.46 5.15
CA CYS A 126 -2.73 -5.65 4.29
C CYS A 126 -3.93 -6.56 4.57
N ASP A 127 -4.23 -6.83 5.84
CA ASP A 127 -5.34 -7.68 6.26
C ASP A 127 -6.70 -7.08 5.86
N THR A 128 -6.83 -5.75 5.99
CA THR A 128 -8.02 -5.01 5.56
C THR A 128 -8.20 -5.09 4.05
N LEU A 129 -7.12 -4.90 3.28
CA LEU A 129 -7.19 -5.01 1.83
C LEU A 129 -7.55 -6.43 1.37
N ASP A 130 -6.96 -7.45 1.99
CA ASP A 130 -7.28 -8.85 1.64
C ASP A 130 -8.75 -9.19 1.93
N THR A 131 -9.25 -8.72 3.08
CA THR A 131 -10.67 -8.84 3.44
C THR A 131 -11.56 -8.14 2.40
N GLN A 132 -11.22 -6.91 2.00
CA GLN A 132 -11.97 -6.15 1.01
C GLN A 132 -11.91 -6.78 -0.39
N LEU A 133 -10.78 -7.36 -0.78
CA LEU A 133 -10.66 -8.08 -2.05
C LEU A 133 -11.56 -9.32 -2.06
N THR A 134 -11.52 -10.09 -0.99
CA THR A 134 -12.33 -11.31 -0.85
C THR A 134 -13.82 -10.97 -0.90
N ASP A 135 -14.26 -9.97 -0.12
CA ASP A 135 -15.65 -9.53 -0.11
C ASP A 135 -16.12 -9.00 -1.49
N ARG A 136 -15.29 -8.20 -2.17
CA ARG A 136 -15.67 -7.54 -3.43
C ARG A 136 -15.48 -8.37 -4.68
N PHE A 137 -14.69 -9.44 -4.66
CA PHE A 137 -14.38 -10.23 -5.86
C PHE A 137 -14.80 -11.70 -5.76
N GLU A 138 -14.83 -12.30 -4.57
CA GLU A 138 -15.27 -13.70 -4.40
C GLU A 138 -16.79 -13.79 -4.13
N ASN A 139 -17.35 -12.81 -3.43
CA ASN A 139 -18.77 -12.81 -3.04
C ASN A 139 -19.66 -11.91 -3.92
N SER A 140 -19.10 -11.31 -4.98
CA SER A 140 -19.70 -10.17 -5.67
C SER A 140 -20.05 -10.44 -7.13
N THR A 141 -21.11 -9.76 -7.58
CA THR A 141 -21.60 -9.70 -8.95
C THR A 141 -20.59 -9.11 -9.95
N LEU A 142 -19.44 -8.62 -9.50
CA LEU A 142 -18.46 -7.94 -10.35
C LEU A 142 -17.78 -8.90 -11.36
N VAL A 143 -17.38 -10.10 -10.92
CA VAL A 143 -16.85 -11.15 -11.83
C VAL A 143 -17.95 -11.64 -12.78
N ALA A 144 -19.19 -11.78 -12.28
CA ALA A 144 -20.34 -12.11 -13.12
C ALA A 144 -20.61 -11.01 -14.18
N SER A 145 -20.42 -9.74 -13.82
CA SER A 145 -20.58 -8.60 -14.72
C SER A 145 -19.56 -8.64 -15.86
N PHE A 146 -18.30 -8.96 -15.57
CA PHE A 146 -17.29 -9.20 -16.62
C PHE A 146 -17.64 -10.39 -17.53
N CYS A 147 -18.34 -11.41 -17.00
CA CYS A 147 -18.83 -12.51 -17.82
C CYS A 147 -20.01 -12.11 -18.71
N ILE A 148 -20.91 -11.22 -18.25
CA ILE A 148 -22.08 -10.73 -19.00
C ILE A 148 -21.66 -9.84 -20.16
N VAL A 149 -20.58 -9.06 -20.02
CA VAL A 149 -20.11 -8.16 -21.08
C VAL A 149 -19.17 -8.84 -22.10
N ASP A 150 -18.87 -10.14 -21.92
CA ASP A 150 -18.05 -10.91 -22.86
C ASP A 150 -18.82 -11.19 -24.17
N PRO A 151 -18.42 -10.58 -25.31
CA PRO A 151 -19.11 -10.76 -26.58
C PRO A 151 -19.17 -12.22 -27.04
N LYS A 152 -18.21 -13.05 -26.62
CA LYS A 152 -18.17 -14.48 -26.95
C LYS A 152 -19.29 -15.27 -26.28
N ARG A 153 -19.81 -14.77 -25.16
CA ARG A 153 -20.90 -15.40 -24.41
C ARG A 153 -22.29 -14.93 -24.84
N PHE A 154 -22.40 -13.85 -25.62
CA PHE A 154 -23.68 -13.30 -26.08
C PHE A 154 -24.59 -14.31 -26.79
N PRO A 155 -24.09 -15.22 -27.64
CA PRO A 155 -24.94 -16.24 -28.25
C PRO A 155 -25.58 -17.20 -27.24
N ASN A 156 -24.91 -17.46 -26.11
CA ASN A 156 -25.41 -18.35 -25.05
C ASN A 156 -26.42 -17.66 -24.13
N PHE A 157 -26.40 -16.32 -24.07
CA PHE A 157 -27.36 -15.55 -23.28
C PHE A 157 -28.77 -15.54 -23.86
N ALA A 158 -28.92 -15.88 -25.15
CA ALA A 158 -30.24 -16.06 -25.76
C ALA A 158 -30.99 -17.28 -25.21
N THR A 159 -30.29 -18.29 -24.70
CA THR A 159 -30.88 -19.53 -24.19
C THR A 159 -30.88 -19.61 -22.67
N ASN A 160 -29.82 -19.15 -21.99
CA ASN A 160 -29.75 -19.07 -20.53
C ASN A 160 -29.03 -17.79 -20.12
N PHE A 161 -29.77 -16.82 -19.59
CA PHE A 161 -29.19 -15.60 -19.02
C PHE A 161 -28.74 -15.88 -17.58
N PRO A 162 -27.56 -15.40 -17.13
CA PRO A 162 -27.14 -15.56 -15.74
C PRO A 162 -28.10 -14.81 -14.82
N GLU A 163 -28.79 -15.52 -13.92
CA GLU A 163 -29.54 -14.90 -12.82
C GLU A 163 -28.56 -14.44 -11.73
N ALA A 164 -28.80 -13.23 -11.21
CA ALA A 164 -27.94 -12.54 -10.24
C ALA A 164 -27.96 -13.17 -8.85
#